data_AF-A0A813PGS1-F1
#
_entry.id   AF-A0A813PGS1-F1
#
_cell.length_a   1.000
_cell.length_b   1.000
_cell.length_c   1.000
_cell.angle_alpha   90.00
_cell.angle_beta   90.00
_cell.angle_gamma   90.00
#
_symmetry.space_group_name_H-M   'P 1'
#
loop_
_entity.id
_entity.type
_entity.pdbx_description
1 polymer ?
#
loop_
_entity_poly.entity_id
_entity_poly.type
_entity_poly.pdbx_seq_one_letter_code
_entity_poly.pdbx_strand_id
1 'polypeptide(L)'
;MNRPHCGNADFQLARMGMGKWSGSSLTWSLRSHPQQLSRERALALIQKAFDAWSVHIPLQIKACSTCKADFTIEAGSYQHGCNGGSFDGPNGVLAHAFLPTDGRIHFDADEPWTEESNGGGINFYSVAVHEIGHALGLNHNNNQNSIMFPSYIPSLNVHTLPDIDRRSIQEVYGASNGGGSNPSEPDACK
;
A
#
# COMPACT_ATOMS: atom_id res chain seq x y z
N MET A 1 5.45 17.37 -17.98
CA MET A 1 5.93 16.13 -17.31
C MET A 1 4.83 15.68 -16.39
N ASN A 2 4.37 14.44 -16.53
CA ASN A 2 3.42 13.87 -15.58
C ASN A 2 4.11 13.78 -14.22
N ARG A 3 3.35 14.00 -13.15
CA ARG A 3 3.88 13.87 -11.78
C ARG A 3 4.06 12.38 -11.48
N PRO A 4 5.07 11.97 -10.69
CA PRO A 4 5.20 10.58 -10.27
C PRO A 4 3.90 10.09 -9.60
N HIS A 5 3.47 8.87 -9.89
CA HIS A 5 2.14 8.38 -9.52
C HIS A 5 2.08 6.85 -9.42
N CYS A 6 1.01 6.33 -8.84
CA CYS A 6 0.67 4.91 -8.85
C CYS A 6 0.22 4.47 -10.26
N GLY A 7 0.61 3.25 -10.66
CA GLY A 7 0.26 2.64 -11.94
C GLY A 7 -1.12 1.99 -11.99
N ASN A 8 -1.84 1.93 -10.86
CA ASN A 8 -3.20 1.39 -10.82
C ASN A 8 -4.19 2.35 -11.52
N ALA A 9 -4.99 1.82 -12.45
CA ALA A 9 -5.99 2.62 -13.16
C ALA A 9 -7.31 2.69 -12.36
N ASP A 10 -7.79 3.90 -12.05
CA ASP A 10 -9.03 4.16 -11.30
C ASP A 10 -10.26 3.39 -11.80
N PHE A 11 -10.41 3.29 -13.12
CA PHE A 11 -11.58 2.67 -13.76
C PHE A 11 -11.57 1.13 -13.70
N GLN A 12 -10.38 0.51 -13.63
CA GLN A 12 -10.25 -0.96 -13.53
C GLN A 12 -10.72 -1.45 -12.15
N LEU A 13 -10.43 -0.68 -11.10
CA LEU A 13 -10.70 -1.06 -9.71
C LEU A 13 -12.21 -1.01 -9.36
N ALA A 14 -12.96 -0.07 -9.94
CA ALA A 14 -14.41 0.03 -9.74
C ALA A 14 -15.23 -1.10 -10.40
N ARG A 15 -14.71 -1.72 -11.47
CA ARG A 15 -15.43 -2.73 -12.27
C ARG A 15 -15.32 -4.16 -11.74
N MET A 16 -14.27 -4.48 -10.98
CA MET A 16 -14.05 -5.85 -10.50
C MET A 16 -14.82 -6.19 -9.22
N GLY A 17 -15.42 -5.19 -8.56
CA GLY A 17 -15.82 -5.31 -7.16
C GLY A 17 -14.58 -5.44 -6.29
N MET A 18 -14.43 -4.58 -5.27
CA MET A 18 -13.26 -4.68 -4.40
C MET A 18 -13.43 -5.94 -3.55
N GLY A 19 -12.75 -7.01 -3.97
CA GLY A 19 -12.58 -8.19 -3.14
C GLY A 19 -11.90 -7.79 -1.83
N LYS A 20 -12.04 -8.64 -0.82
CA LYS A 20 -11.29 -8.52 0.43
C LYS A 20 -10.67 -9.84 0.76
N TRP A 21 -9.59 -9.81 1.53
CA TRP A 21 -9.02 -11.03 2.08
C TRP A 21 -10.00 -11.69 3.05
N SER A 22 -10.12 -13.01 2.95
CA SER A 22 -10.84 -13.84 3.90
C SER A 22 -9.90 -14.36 4.99
N GLY A 23 -10.37 -14.40 6.23
CA GLY A 23 -9.57 -14.87 7.38
C GLY A 23 -8.98 -13.72 8.20
N SER A 24 -8.20 -14.06 9.22
CA SER A 24 -7.62 -13.11 10.19
C SER A 24 -6.09 -13.12 10.21
N SER A 25 -5.45 -14.00 9.44
CA SER A 25 -3.99 -14.11 9.38
C SER A 25 -3.56 -14.22 7.93
N LEU A 26 -2.74 -13.27 7.49
CA LEU A 26 -2.14 -13.21 6.17
C LEU A 26 -0.62 -13.12 6.27
N THR A 27 0.04 -13.40 5.17
CA THR A 27 1.50 -13.47 5.08
C THR A 27 2.03 -12.65 3.91
N TRP A 28 3.22 -12.09 4.03
CA TRP A 28 3.89 -11.37 2.95
C TRP A 28 5.32 -11.86 2.75
N SER A 29 5.85 -11.80 1.52
CA SER A 29 7.22 -12.18 1.21
C SER A 29 7.91 -11.18 0.28
N LEU A 30 9.22 -10.94 0.51
CA LEU A 30 10.06 -10.09 -0.34
C LEU A 30 10.90 -10.95 -1.28
N ARG A 31 10.60 -10.87 -2.58
CA ARG A 31 11.26 -11.62 -3.64
C ARG A 31 12.46 -10.84 -4.18
N SER A 32 12.27 -9.58 -4.54
CA SER A 32 13.31 -8.63 -4.96
C SER A 32 13.00 -7.22 -4.45
N HIS A 33 14.00 -6.34 -4.43
CA HIS A 33 13.86 -4.94 -4.03
C HIS A 33 14.73 -4.02 -4.91
N PRO A 34 14.42 -2.71 -4.97
CA PRO A 34 15.27 -1.75 -5.66
C PRO A 34 16.67 -1.70 -5.04
N GLN A 35 17.71 -1.63 -5.87
CA GLN A 35 19.11 -1.73 -5.43
C GLN A 35 19.61 -0.50 -4.66
N GLN A 36 18.87 0.60 -4.74
CA GLN A 36 19.08 1.83 -3.98
C GLN A 36 18.84 1.62 -2.47
N LEU A 37 18.16 0.55 -2.08
CA LEU A 37 17.92 0.14 -0.69
C LEU A 37 18.66 -1.17 -0.40
N SER A 38 19.21 -1.33 0.80
CA SER A 38 19.65 -2.65 1.24
C SER A 38 18.43 -3.57 1.45
N ARG A 39 18.65 -4.89 1.33
CA ARG A 39 17.58 -5.87 1.54
C ARG A 39 16.97 -5.76 2.93
N GLU A 40 17.82 -5.60 3.95
CA GLU A 40 17.43 -5.44 5.34
C GLU A 40 16.53 -4.21 5.51
N ARG A 41 16.87 -3.13 4.81
CA ARG A 41 16.10 -1.90 4.88
C ARG A 41 14.76 -2.03 4.16
N ALA A 42 14.74 -2.62 2.98
CA ALA A 42 13.50 -2.91 2.26
C ALA A 42 12.55 -3.76 3.12
N LEU A 43 13.05 -4.83 3.75
CA LEU A 43 12.27 -5.67 4.67
C LEU A 43 11.67 -4.87 5.83
N ALA A 44 12.48 -4.03 6.48
CA ALA A 44 12.03 -3.22 7.61
C ALA A 44 10.96 -2.19 7.20
N LEU A 45 11.12 -1.54 6.05
CA LEU A 45 10.16 -0.55 5.54
C LEU A 45 8.85 -1.20 5.10
N ILE A 46 8.89 -2.38 4.47
CA ILE A 46 7.70 -3.12 4.08
C ILE A 46 6.93 -3.61 5.32
N GLN A 47 7.62 -4.15 6.33
CA GLN A 47 6.98 -4.54 7.58
C GLN A 47 6.28 -3.33 8.22
N LYS A 48 7.00 -2.20 8.34
CA LYS A 48 6.44 -0.95 8.88
C LYS A 48 5.21 -0.49 8.08
N ALA A 49 5.22 -0.65 6.76
CA ALA A 49 4.09 -0.26 5.91
C ALA A 49 2.88 -1.18 6.10
N PHE A 50 3.06 -2.49 6.28
CA PHE A 50 1.96 -3.38 6.69
C PHE A 50 1.44 -3.05 8.10
N ASP A 51 2.33 -2.70 9.03
CA ASP A 51 1.97 -2.33 10.41
C ASP A 51 1.12 -1.05 10.45
N ALA A 52 1.38 -0.09 9.55
CA ALA A 52 0.60 1.13 9.42
C ALA A 52 -0.89 0.88 9.14
N TRP A 53 -1.21 -0.22 8.47
CA TRP A 53 -2.59 -0.65 8.23
C TRP A 53 -3.09 -1.62 9.31
N SER A 54 -2.32 -2.66 9.62
CA SER A 54 -2.76 -3.79 10.45
C SER A 54 -3.09 -3.41 11.89
N VAL A 55 -2.52 -2.33 12.43
CA VAL A 55 -2.87 -1.82 13.77
C VAL A 55 -4.33 -1.35 13.87
N HIS A 56 -4.95 -0.97 12.74
CA HIS A 56 -6.30 -0.40 12.71
C HIS A 56 -7.43 -1.39 12.36
N ILE A 57 -7.09 -2.63 12.00
CA ILE A 57 -8.01 -3.65 11.49
C ILE A 57 -7.76 -5.02 12.14
N PRO A 58 -8.71 -5.97 12.10
CA PRO A 58 -8.55 -7.29 12.74
C PRO A 58 -7.67 -8.29 11.95
N LEU A 59 -6.85 -7.83 11.01
CA LEU A 59 -5.93 -8.67 10.25
C LEU A 59 -4.54 -8.71 10.89
N GLN A 60 -4.01 -9.91 11.11
CA GLN A 60 -2.62 -10.12 11.44
C GLN A 60 -1.83 -10.38 10.16
N ILE A 61 -0.85 -9.54 9.85
CA ILE A 61 -0.06 -9.65 8.63
C ILE A 61 1.41 -9.85 9.00
N LYS A 62 2.00 -10.99 8.61
CA LYS A 62 3.34 -11.39 9.05
C LYS A 62 4.27 -11.69 7.88
N ALA A 63 5.55 -11.35 8.04
CA ALA A 63 6.57 -11.73 7.08
C ALA A 63 6.70 -13.26 7.01
N CYS A 64 6.87 -13.78 5.79
CA CYS A 64 7.13 -15.18 5.52
C CYS A 64 8.24 -15.28 4.47
N SER A 65 9.36 -15.92 4.84
CA SER A 65 10.52 -16.06 3.97
C SER A 65 10.53 -17.35 3.14
N THR A 66 9.76 -18.37 3.54
CA THR A 66 9.83 -19.73 2.95
C THR A 66 8.49 -20.29 2.48
N CYS A 67 7.37 -19.59 2.69
CA CYS A 67 6.05 -20.03 2.25
C CYS A 67 5.57 -19.29 1.00
N LYS A 68 4.53 -19.85 0.37
CA LYS A 68 3.71 -19.11 -0.58
C LYS A 68 2.88 -18.10 0.20
N ALA A 69 3.31 -16.84 0.16
CA ALA A 69 2.66 -15.76 0.88
C ALA A 69 1.43 -15.23 0.15
N ASP A 70 0.52 -14.61 0.90
CA ASP A 70 -0.68 -13.93 0.37
C ASP A 70 -0.29 -12.64 -0.38
N PHE A 71 0.71 -11.93 0.15
CA PHE A 71 1.31 -10.78 -0.51
C PHE A 71 2.72 -11.11 -1.02
N THR A 72 3.02 -10.70 -2.25
CA THR A 72 4.35 -10.88 -2.84
C THR A 72 4.88 -9.55 -3.33
N ILE A 73 6.07 -9.18 -2.85
CA ILE A 73 6.70 -7.91 -3.16
C ILE A 73 7.90 -8.16 -4.07
N GLU A 74 7.88 -7.48 -5.21
CA GLU A 74 8.90 -7.56 -6.25
C GLU A 74 9.29 -6.16 -6.74
N ALA A 75 10.54 -6.01 -7.14
CA ALA A 75 11.02 -4.89 -7.93
C ALA A 75 11.35 -5.37 -9.36
N GLY A 76 11.02 -4.54 -10.35
CA GLY A 76 11.31 -4.79 -11.76
C GLY A 76 11.39 -3.48 -12.54
N SER A 77 11.85 -3.54 -13.79
CA SER A 77 11.96 -2.37 -14.67
C SER A 77 11.19 -2.64 -15.96
N TYR A 78 10.62 -1.61 -16.58
CA TYR A 78 9.88 -1.69 -17.85
C TYR A 78 8.88 -2.85 -17.90
N GLN A 79 9.03 -3.78 -18.85
CA GLN A 79 8.21 -4.99 -18.93
C GLN A 79 8.67 -5.97 -17.84
N HIS A 80 7.79 -6.22 -16.87
CA HIS A 80 8.07 -7.09 -15.74
C HIS A 80 6.82 -7.90 -15.35
N GLY A 81 7.01 -9.18 -15.04
CA GLY A 81 5.91 -10.11 -14.77
C GLY A 81 5.01 -10.37 -15.98
N CYS A 82 3.91 -11.09 -15.76
CA CYS A 82 3.02 -11.54 -16.86
C CYS A 82 1.75 -10.70 -17.01
N ASN A 83 1.35 -9.97 -15.97
CA ASN A 83 0.11 -9.19 -15.90
C ASN A 83 0.34 -8.10 -14.85
N GLY A 84 0.29 -6.82 -15.26
CA GLY A 84 0.70 -5.62 -14.51
C GLY A 84 1.31 -4.64 -15.47
N GLY A 85 0.83 -3.39 -15.54
CA GLY A 85 1.32 -2.41 -16.52
C GLY A 85 2.85 -2.35 -16.55
N SER A 86 3.45 -2.12 -17.71
CA SER A 86 4.89 -1.90 -17.77
C SER A 86 5.25 -0.60 -17.06
N PHE A 87 6.37 -0.59 -16.34
CA PHE A 87 6.96 0.65 -15.85
C PHE A 87 7.55 1.45 -17.01
N ASP A 88 7.85 2.73 -16.75
CA ASP A 88 8.28 3.71 -17.75
C ASP A 88 9.65 4.32 -17.43
N GLY A 89 10.32 3.83 -16.39
CA GLY A 89 11.57 4.39 -15.91
C GLY A 89 11.35 5.61 -15.01
N PRO A 90 12.39 6.42 -14.75
CA PRO A 90 12.35 7.37 -13.65
C PRO A 90 11.27 8.46 -13.75
N ASN A 91 10.65 8.76 -12.60
CA ASN A 91 9.70 9.85 -12.33
C ASN A 91 8.31 9.71 -12.98
N GLY A 92 7.92 8.49 -13.33
CA GLY A 92 6.65 8.15 -13.96
C GLY A 92 5.76 7.32 -13.04
N VAL A 93 5.58 6.05 -13.41
CA VAL A 93 4.87 5.05 -12.63
C VAL A 93 5.81 4.49 -11.57
N LEU A 94 5.55 4.83 -10.32
CA LEU A 94 6.42 4.46 -9.20
C LEU A 94 6.28 2.98 -8.81
N ALA A 95 5.04 2.49 -8.83
CA ALA A 95 4.66 1.18 -8.35
C ALA A 95 3.23 0.86 -8.79
N HIS A 96 2.82 -0.39 -8.65
CA HIS A 96 1.43 -0.81 -8.74
C HIS A 96 1.17 -2.03 -7.85
N ALA A 97 -0.10 -2.30 -7.58
CA ALA A 97 -0.53 -3.43 -6.77
C ALA A 97 -1.78 -4.11 -7.33
N PHE A 98 -1.84 -5.43 -7.15
CA PHE A 98 -2.99 -6.24 -7.51
C PHE A 98 -3.94 -6.32 -6.33
N LEU A 99 -5.20 -5.98 -6.59
CA LEU A 99 -6.27 -6.05 -5.60
C LEU A 99 -6.42 -7.45 -4.98
N PRO A 100 -7.06 -7.57 -3.81
CA PRO A 100 -7.40 -8.86 -3.25
C PRO A 100 -8.16 -9.75 -4.25
N THR A 101 -7.89 -11.06 -4.30
CA THR A 101 -6.97 -11.83 -3.45
C THR A 101 -5.66 -12.20 -4.17
N ASP A 102 -5.17 -11.33 -5.07
CA ASP A 102 -3.90 -11.56 -5.77
C ASP A 102 -2.70 -11.14 -4.90
N GLY A 103 -2.70 -9.90 -4.39
CA GLY A 103 -1.73 -9.45 -3.38
C GLY A 103 -0.30 -9.22 -3.88
N ARG A 104 -0.04 -9.36 -5.19
CA ARG A 104 1.23 -8.91 -5.79
C ARG A 104 1.38 -7.39 -5.65
N ILE A 105 2.58 -6.93 -5.35
CA ILE A 105 2.96 -5.50 -5.30
C ILE A 105 4.29 -5.36 -6.01
N HIS A 106 4.35 -4.50 -7.02
CA HIS A 106 5.57 -4.25 -7.78
C HIS A 106 6.03 -2.80 -7.61
N PHE A 107 7.33 -2.61 -7.42
CA PHE A 107 7.98 -1.30 -7.41
C PHE A 107 8.87 -1.14 -8.64
N ASP A 108 8.87 0.02 -9.27
CA ASP A 108 9.79 0.31 -10.37
C ASP A 108 11.22 0.41 -9.83
N ALA A 109 12.10 -0.49 -10.26
CA ALA A 109 13.49 -0.53 -9.81
C ALA A 109 14.32 0.67 -10.32
N ASP A 110 13.83 1.40 -11.32
CA ASP A 110 14.54 2.51 -11.95
C ASP A 110 14.34 3.85 -11.22
N GLU A 111 13.40 3.91 -10.27
CA GLU A 111 13.14 5.13 -9.50
C GLU A 111 14.26 5.48 -8.51
N PRO A 112 14.50 6.78 -8.22
CA PRO A 112 15.51 7.21 -7.26
C PRO A 112 15.01 7.02 -5.83
N TRP A 113 14.83 5.77 -5.40
CA TRP A 113 14.28 5.42 -4.10
C TRP A 113 15.16 5.92 -2.94
N THR A 114 14.51 6.53 -1.97
CA THR A 114 15.07 6.85 -0.65
C THR A 114 14.25 6.15 0.43
N GLU A 115 14.87 5.88 1.57
CA GLU A 115 14.19 5.20 2.68
C GLU A 115 13.00 6.01 3.23
N GLU A 116 13.24 7.31 3.42
CA GLU A 116 12.29 8.31 3.91
C GLU A 116 12.57 9.66 3.17
N SER A 117 11.85 10.73 3.50
CA SER A 117 11.81 12.03 2.77
C SER A 117 13.13 12.85 2.77
N ASN A 118 14.27 12.22 2.99
CA ASN A 118 15.58 12.87 3.07
C ASN A 118 16.32 12.73 1.73
N GLY A 119 16.39 13.80 0.93
CA GLY A 119 17.39 13.90 -0.14
C GLY A 119 16.89 14.04 -1.58
N GLY A 120 15.60 14.32 -1.82
CA GLY A 120 15.10 14.66 -3.16
C GLY A 120 14.80 13.47 -4.08
N GLY A 121 14.77 12.24 -3.55
CA GLY A 121 14.28 11.04 -4.24
C GLY A 121 12.84 10.68 -3.85
N ILE A 122 12.41 9.48 -4.25
CA ILE A 122 11.06 8.96 -3.97
C ILE A 122 11.08 8.17 -2.66
N ASN A 123 10.26 8.59 -1.70
CA ASN A 123 10.13 7.92 -0.40
C ASN A 123 9.50 6.53 -0.56
N PHE A 124 10.30 5.47 -0.44
CA PHE A 124 9.87 4.08 -0.60
C PHE A 124 8.80 3.68 0.41
N TYR A 125 8.94 4.09 1.67
CA TYR A 125 7.94 3.79 2.70
C TYR A 125 6.57 4.38 2.36
N SER A 126 6.53 5.63 1.88
CA SER A 126 5.29 6.28 1.46
C SER A 126 4.58 5.50 0.35
N VAL A 127 5.34 5.09 -0.68
CA VAL A 127 4.77 4.34 -1.82
C VAL A 127 4.34 2.94 -1.38
N ALA A 128 5.12 2.28 -0.51
CA ALA A 128 4.74 0.98 0.02
C ALA A 128 3.43 1.03 0.82
N VAL A 129 3.20 2.05 1.65
CA VAL A 129 1.92 2.20 2.37
C VAL A 129 0.76 2.35 1.39
N HIS A 130 0.93 3.14 0.32
CA HIS A 130 -0.08 3.33 -0.74
C HIS A 130 -0.43 2.01 -1.44
N GLU A 131 0.58 1.30 -1.96
CA GLU A 131 0.36 0.06 -2.71
C GLU A 131 -0.20 -1.06 -1.84
N ILE A 132 0.18 -1.13 -0.56
CA ILE A 132 -0.43 -2.07 0.38
C ILE A 132 -1.91 -1.74 0.60
N GLY A 133 -2.31 -0.47 0.58
CA GLY A 133 -3.72 -0.08 0.63
C GLY A 133 -4.51 -0.69 -0.53
N HIS A 134 -3.98 -0.65 -1.74
CA HIS A 134 -4.56 -1.35 -2.90
C HIS A 134 -4.60 -2.86 -2.71
N ALA A 135 -3.49 -3.47 -2.28
CA ALA A 135 -3.43 -4.91 -2.03
C ALA A 135 -4.38 -5.36 -0.90
N LEU A 136 -4.80 -4.45 -0.02
CA LEU A 136 -5.83 -4.65 1.00
C LEU A 136 -7.25 -4.33 0.50
N GLY A 137 -7.42 -3.80 -0.71
CA GLY A 137 -8.74 -3.55 -1.32
C GLY A 137 -9.22 -2.11 -1.20
N LEU A 138 -8.32 -1.13 -1.08
CA LEU A 138 -8.67 0.28 -1.19
C LEU A 138 -8.49 0.78 -2.63
N ASN A 139 -9.35 1.70 -3.04
CA ASN A 139 -9.19 2.48 -4.26
C ASN A 139 -8.40 3.76 -3.99
N HIS A 140 -7.99 4.42 -5.08
CA HIS A 140 -7.55 5.79 -4.99
C HIS A 140 -8.60 6.69 -4.35
N ASN A 141 -8.12 7.69 -3.62
CA ASN A 141 -8.92 8.73 -3.01
C ASN A 141 -8.54 10.08 -3.61
N ASN A 142 -9.53 10.88 -4.01
CA ASN A 142 -9.26 12.18 -4.65
C ASN A 142 -8.82 13.29 -3.67
N ASN A 143 -8.74 13.00 -2.36
CA ASN A 143 -8.25 13.92 -1.36
C ASN A 143 -6.71 13.89 -1.28
N GLN A 144 -6.05 15.03 -1.50
CA GLN A 144 -4.58 15.13 -1.45
C GLN A 144 -3.97 14.85 -0.07
N ASN A 145 -4.77 14.81 0.99
CA ASN A 145 -4.32 14.42 2.33
C ASN A 145 -4.40 12.91 2.58
N SER A 146 -4.93 12.13 1.63
CA SER A 146 -5.00 10.67 1.70
C SER A 146 -3.70 10.05 1.21
N ILE A 147 -3.22 9.00 1.88
CA ILE A 147 -2.12 8.18 1.35
C ILE A 147 -2.51 7.47 0.07
N MET A 148 -3.80 7.23 -0.16
CA MET A 148 -4.35 6.67 -1.40
C MET A 148 -4.57 7.72 -2.50
N PHE A 149 -4.05 8.94 -2.37
CA PHE A 149 -4.06 9.89 -3.49
C PHE A 149 -3.17 9.37 -4.64
N PRO A 150 -3.63 9.36 -5.89
CA PRO A 150 -2.95 8.66 -6.99
C PRO A 150 -1.58 9.22 -7.34
N SER A 151 -1.36 10.54 -7.18
CA SER A 151 -0.06 11.15 -7.44
C SER A 151 0.79 11.19 -6.17
N TYR A 152 2.10 11.01 -6.33
CA TYR A 152 3.06 11.14 -5.24
C TYR A 152 3.09 12.57 -4.69
N ILE A 153 2.98 12.69 -3.37
CA ILE A 153 3.07 13.95 -2.63
C ILE A 153 4.27 13.89 -1.69
N PRO A 154 5.41 14.52 -2.02
CA PRO A 154 6.63 14.45 -1.21
C PRO A 154 6.46 14.94 0.24
N SER A 155 5.53 15.87 0.47
CA SER A 155 5.28 16.49 1.77
C SER A 155 4.21 15.77 2.61
N LEU A 156 3.66 14.65 2.13
CA LEU A 156 2.63 13.94 2.88
C LEU A 156 3.26 13.28 4.12
N ASN A 157 2.68 13.52 5.30
CA ASN A 157 3.12 12.86 6.52
C ASN A 157 2.60 11.41 6.54
N VAL A 158 3.51 10.46 6.31
CA VAL A 158 3.19 9.03 6.25
C VAL A 158 3.50 8.27 7.55
N HIS A 159 4.00 8.96 8.58
CA HIS A 159 4.29 8.34 9.88
C HIS A 159 3.04 8.06 10.70
N THR A 160 1.92 8.71 10.36
CA THR A 160 0.61 8.45 10.94
C THR A 160 -0.38 8.30 9.80
N LEU A 161 -1.10 7.17 9.77
CA LEU A 161 -2.09 6.93 8.74
C LEU A 161 -3.19 8.02 8.81
N PRO A 162 -3.47 8.74 7.72
CA PRO A 162 -4.50 9.76 7.73
C PRO A 162 -5.88 9.19 8.09
N ASP A 163 -6.69 9.96 8.81
CA ASP A 163 -8.00 9.51 9.31
C ASP A 163 -8.96 9.05 8.21
N ILE A 164 -8.87 9.66 7.03
CA ILE A 164 -9.68 9.27 5.87
C ILE A 164 -9.33 7.85 5.41
N ASP A 165 -8.05 7.48 5.45
CA ASP A 165 -7.57 6.17 5.04
C ASP A 165 -7.87 5.11 6.10
N ARG A 166 -7.69 5.47 7.39
CA ARG A 166 -8.08 4.64 8.53
C ARG A 166 -9.57 4.26 8.49
N ARG A 167 -10.45 5.23 8.23
CA ARG A 167 -11.90 4.94 8.10
C ARG A 167 -12.18 4.05 6.89
N SER A 168 -11.57 4.35 5.75
CA SER A 168 -11.75 3.57 4.51
C SER A 168 -11.37 2.11 4.71
N ILE A 169 -10.25 1.81 5.37
CA ILE A 169 -9.84 0.41 5.61
C ILE A 169 -10.74 -0.29 6.64
N GLN A 170 -11.27 0.45 7.62
CA GLN A 170 -12.21 -0.08 8.60
C GLN A 170 -13.59 -0.36 8.00
N GLU A 171 -14.00 0.33 6.94
CA GLU A 171 -15.21 -0.02 6.19
C GLU A 171 -15.08 -1.40 5.50
N VAL A 172 -13.86 -1.80 5.12
CA VAL A 172 -13.60 -3.09 4.47
C VAL A 172 -13.51 -4.24 5.50
N TYR A 173 -12.77 -4.03 6.60
CA TYR A 173 -12.40 -5.10 7.54
C TYR A 173 -12.99 -4.96 8.95
N GLY A 174 -13.59 -3.82 9.29
CA GLY A 174 -13.92 -3.46 10.66
C GLY A 174 -12.72 -2.94 11.45
N ALA A 175 -12.98 -2.36 12.63
CA ALA A 175 -11.94 -1.89 13.54
C ALA A 175 -11.33 -3.05 14.36
N SER A 176 -10.06 -2.92 14.76
CA SER A 176 -9.45 -3.82 15.72
C SER A 176 -10.10 -3.65 17.12
N ASN A 177 -10.44 -4.75 17.80
CA ASN A 177 -11.10 -4.73 19.13
C ASN A 177 -10.17 -4.32 20.30
N GLY A 178 -9.12 -3.54 20.04
CA GLY A 178 -8.10 -3.13 21.01
C GLY A 178 -8.33 -1.75 21.60
N GLY A 179 -9.26 -1.61 22.55
CA GLY A 179 -9.21 -0.56 23.58
C GLY A 179 -9.59 0.87 23.16
N GLY A 180 -10.79 1.06 22.65
CA GLY A 180 -11.47 2.36 22.64
C GLY A 180 -12.94 2.13 22.94
N SER A 181 -13.35 2.43 24.18
CA SER A 181 -14.76 2.49 24.54
C SER A 181 -15.51 3.33 23.51
N ASN A 182 -16.53 2.74 22.88
CA ASN A 182 -17.64 3.49 22.29
C ASN A 182 -18.11 4.54 23.32
N PRO A 183 -18.06 5.86 23.03
CA PRO A 183 -19.24 6.63 23.33
C PRO A 183 -20.26 6.22 22.28
N SER A 184 -21.26 5.45 22.68
CA SER A 184 -22.51 5.40 21.95
C SER A 184 -22.95 6.84 21.71
N GLU A 185 -22.82 7.30 20.46
CA GLU A 185 -23.44 8.52 19.99
C GLU A 185 -24.96 8.33 20.16
N PRO A 186 -25.66 9.21 20.86
CA PRO A 186 -27.09 9.03 21.08
C PRO A 186 -27.84 9.19 19.76
N ASP A 187 -28.73 8.24 19.49
CA ASP A 187 -29.72 8.30 18.41
C ASP A 187 -30.36 9.68 18.36
N ALA A 188 -30.02 10.45 17.32
CA ALA A 188 -30.66 11.71 17.00
C ALA A 188 -31.36 11.59 15.65
N CYS A 189 -32.57 11.04 15.67
CA CYS A 189 -33.70 11.55 14.89
C CYS A 189 -35.02 11.03 15.48
N LYS A 190 -35.75 11.94 16.12
CA LYS A 190 -37.22 11.94 16.14
C LYS A 190 -37.69 12.87 15.04
#